data_AF-A0A940CCR1-F1
#
_entry.id   AF-A0A940CCR1-F1
#
_cell.length_a   1.000
_cell.length_b   1.000
_cell.length_c   1.000
_cell.angle_alpha   90.00
_cell.angle_beta   90.00
_cell.angle_gamma   90.00
#
_symmetry.space_group_name_H-M   'P 1'
#
loop_
_entity.id
_entity.type
_entity.pdbx_description
1 polymer ?
#
loop_
_entity_poly.entity_id
_entity_poly.type
_entity_poly.pdbx_seq_one_letter_code
_entity_poly.pdbx_strand_id
1 'polypeptide(L)'
;MDAGGKEDDMNGIIGISFQEVPGGLKIHVKKGQNKSSPGKLKKRLPYNFKQMSKQIMMAKTSDAARPLVTRIQAKLSWLYRKLRSEEYGDSEIAAAIIHAAAMEKIAKRKVRHLEEEEAAENGTGLGIVPGEEEEIFGKDELEKSLEESEKISEEEMKEMMEKIEELERELAEETMSELQDMISCASGDMSEEEIEELKRKHRNEEDRQLTRADLEYLKALFDRLEQEKKQAASGISSFHGSDSSSFSYVVDCLPEVEMVDMDVGECIDMSV
;
A
#
# COMPACT_ATOMS: atom_id res chain seq x y z
N MET A 1 -26.08 47.94 2.87
CA MET A 1 -25.91 46.63 2.22
C MET A 1 -24.58 46.72 1.49
N ASP A 2 -23.53 46.16 2.07
CA ASP A 2 -22.21 46.11 1.45
C ASP A 2 -21.70 44.68 1.59
N ALA A 3 -21.54 44.01 0.45
CA ALA A 3 -21.14 42.62 0.36
C ALA A 3 -19.70 42.58 -0.16
N GLY A 4 -18.74 42.62 0.77
CA GLY A 4 -17.34 42.42 0.47
C GLY A 4 -17.07 40.94 0.14
N GLY A 5 -16.83 40.64 -1.13
CA GLY A 5 -16.26 39.36 -1.56
C GLY A 5 -14.84 39.21 -1.02
N LYS A 6 -14.56 38.09 -0.36
CA LYS A 6 -13.20 37.71 0.03
C LYS A 6 -12.64 36.79 -1.05
N GLU A 7 -11.61 37.27 -1.72
CA GLU A 7 -10.79 36.50 -2.65
C GLU A 7 -9.84 35.61 -1.84
N ASP A 8 -9.83 34.31 -2.16
CA ASP A 8 -9.05 33.28 -1.47
C ASP A 8 -7.64 33.15 -2.09
N ASP A 9 -6.62 33.62 -1.37
CA ASP A 9 -5.21 33.49 -1.78
C ASP A 9 -4.62 32.10 -1.46
N MET A 10 -4.21 31.35 -2.49
CA MET A 10 -3.64 29.99 -2.36
C MET A 10 -2.11 29.97 -2.20
N ASN A 11 -1.59 29.30 -1.16
CA ASN A 11 -0.17 28.94 -1.02
C ASN A 11 0.15 27.59 -1.68
N GLY A 12 0.25 27.56 -3.00
CA GLY A 12 0.59 26.37 -3.79
C GLY A 12 2.09 26.16 -4.04
N ILE A 13 2.46 24.93 -4.40
CA ILE A 13 3.70 24.65 -5.13
C ILE A 13 3.49 25.19 -6.54
N ILE A 14 4.23 26.24 -6.91
CA ILE A 14 4.04 26.96 -8.17
C ILE A 14 4.86 26.31 -9.29
N GLY A 15 5.90 25.55 -8.95
CA GLY A 15 6.66 24.81 -9.96
C GLY A 15 7.54 23.73 -9.36
N ILE A 16 7.66 22.63 -10.10
CA ILE A 16 8.66 21.59 -9.86
C ILE A 16 9.49 21.50 -11.13
N SER A 17 10.81 21.65 -11.02
CA SER A 17 11.74 21.52 -12.14
C SER A 17 12.80 20.49 -11.83
N PHE A 18 13.12 19.68 -12.82
CA PHE A 18 14.09 18.59 -12.72
C PHE A 18 15.36 18.98 -13.46
N GLN A 19 16.51 18.72 -12.86
CA GLN A 19 17.82 18.97 -13.46
C GLN A 19 18.69 17.73 -13.24
N GLU A 20 19.10 17.10 -14.34
CA GLU A 20 20.07 16.02 -14.29
C GLU A 20 21.43 16.55 -13.86
N VAL A 21 22.04 15.89 -12.89
CA VAL A 21 23.39 16.16 -12.41
C VAL A 21 24.20 14.86 -12.37
N PRO A 22 25.54 14.92 -12.48
CA PRO A 22 26.36 13.73 -12.35
C PRO A 22 26.15 13.11 -10.96
N GLY A 23 25.51 11.93 -10.90
CA GLY A 23 25.14 11.26 -9.65
C GLY A 23 23.65 11.29 -9.29
N GLY A 24 22.75 11.85 -10.11
CA GLY A 24 21.31 11.70 -9.91
C GLY A 24 20.44 12.81 -10.51
N LEU A 25 19.15 12.79 -10.17
CA LEU A 25 18.18 13.78 -10.64
C LEU A 25 17.86 14.79 -9.53
N LYS A 26 18.25 16.05 -9.73
CA LYS A 26 18.00 17.13 -8.77
C LYS A 26 16.61 17.74 -8.98
N ILE A 27 15.79 17.73 -7.95
CA ILE A 27 14.42 18.27 -7.98
C ILE A 27 14.38 19.63 -7.28
N HIS A 28 13.98 20.68 -7.99
CA HIS A 28 13.71 22.00 -7.45
C HIS A 28 12.21 22.24 -7.32
N VAL A 29 11.76 22.53 -6.10
CA VAL A 29 10.36 22.83 -5.81
C VAL A 29 10.24 24.29 -5.40
N LYS A 30 9.52 25.09 -6.19
CA LYS A 30 9.23 26.50 -5.91
C LYS A 30 7.90 26.61 -5.17
N LYS A 31 7.93 27.20 -3.98
CA LYS A 31 6.74 27.49 -3.16
C LYS A 31 6.45 28.99 -3.20
N GLY A 32 5.20 29.36 -3.44
CA GLY A 32 4.74 30.74 -3.28
C GLY A 32 4.54 31.10 -1.81
N GLN A 33 4.77 32.37 -1.45
CA GLN A 33 4.43 32.91 -0.13
C GLN A 33 3.43 34.07 -0.29
N ASN A 34 2.15 33.81 -0.11
CA ASN A 34 1.16 34.84 0.23
C ASN A 34 0.68 34.64 1.67
N LYS A 35 0.60 35.74 2.43
CA LYS A 35 0.28 35.74 3.87
C LYS A 35 -1.22 35.98 4.08
N SER A 36 -1.98 34.92 4.36
CA SER A 36 -3.30 34.98 4.99
C SER A 36 -3.59 33.66 5.78
N SER A 37 -4.42 33.76 6.83
CA SER A 37 -4.62 32.75 7.89
C SER A 37 -5.24 31.42 7.41
N PRO A 38 -4.99 30.28 8.09
CA PRO A 38 -5.04 28.95 7.47
C PRO A 38 -6.44 28.33 7.50
N GLY A 39 -7.05 28.14 6.32
CA GLY A 39 -7.89 26.96 6.10
C GLY A 39 -6.98 25.72 6.13
N LYS A 40 -7.28 24.72 6.97
CA LYS A 40 -6.40 23.56 7.15
C LYS A 40 -6.33 22.73 5.87
N LEU A 41 -5.25 22.88 5.10
CA LEU A 41 -4.88 21.91 4.07
C LEU A 41 -4.80 20.52 4.72
N LYS A 42 -5.55 19.54 4.18
CA LYS A 42 -5.53 18.15 4.65
C LYS A 42 -4.09 17.62 4.62
N LYS A 43 -3.67 16.95 5.69
CA LYS A 43 -2.31 16.42 5.83
C LYS A 43 -2.11 15.25 4.86
N ARG A 44 -0.86 14.99 4.48
CA ARG A 44 -0.46 13.73 3.82
C ARG A 44 -0.66 12.58 4.79
N LEU A 45 -1.22 11.48 4.30
CA LEU A 45 -1.43 10.29 5.09
C LEU A 45 -0.07 9.60 5.35
N PRO A 46 0.34 9.34 6.61
CA PRO A 46 1.56 8.59 6.91
C PRO A 46 1.32 7.09 6.68
N TYR A 47 1.21 6.72 5.41
CA TYR A 47 1.00 5.35 4.94
C TYR A 47 2.20 4.88 4.12
N ASN A 48 2.91 3.88 4.63
CA ASN A 48 4.10 3.34 4.00
C ASN A 48 3.78 2.02 3.31
N PHE A 49 3.26 2.12 2.08
CA PHE A 49 2.87 0.95 1.27
C PHE A 49 4.06 0.01 0.99
N LYS A 50 5.21 0.59 0.61
CA LYS A 50 6.44 -0.15 0.30
C LYS A 50 6.93 -1.03 1.44
N GLN A 51 6.75 -0.58 2.68
CA GLN A 51 7.20 -1.35 3.84
C GLN A 51 6.39 -2.63 4.01
N MET A 52 5.08 -2.59 3.79
CA MET A 52 4.25 -3.79 3.89
C MET A 52 4.60 -4.79 2.79
N SER A 53 4.66 -4.32 1.53
CA SER A 53 5.05 -5.12 0.37
C SER A 53 6.42 -5.78 0.57
N LYS A 54 7.44 -5.01 0.98
CA LYS A 54 8.77 -5.54 1.30
C LYS A 54 8.75 -6.60 2.40
N GLN A 55 7.98 -6.38 3.46
CA GLN A 55 7.95 -7.33 4.58
C GLN A 55 7.28 -8.65 4.19
N ILE A 56 6.22 -8.61 3.38
CA ILE A 56 5.55 -9.81 2.84
C ILE A 56 6.51 -10.57 1.93
N MET A 57 7.15 -9.89 0.99
CA MET A 57 8.13 -10.47 0.06
C MET A 57 9.28 -11.19 0.80
N MET A 58 9.77 -10.62 1.90
CA MET A 58 10.90 -11.17 2.65
C MET A 58 10.54 -12.38 3.55
N ALA A 59 9.25 -12.65 3.78
CA ALA A 59 8.83 -13.78 4.59
C ALA A 59 9.09 -15.11 3.86
N LYS A 60 9.79 -16.03 4.54
CA LYS A 60 10.20 -17.33 4.00
C LYS A 60 9.63 -18.53 4.75
N THR A 61 8.94 -18.30 5.86
CA THR A 61 8.30 -19.33 6.70
C THR A 61 6.92 -18.86 7.14
N SER A 62 6.01 -19.81 7.33
CA SER A 62 4.64 -19.56 7.79
C SER A 62 4.63 -18.73 9.09
N ASP A 63 5.49 -19.09 10.04
CA ASP A 63 5.69 -18.39 11.31
C ASP A 63 6.14 -16.92 11.16
N ALA A 64 6.95 -16.61 10.15
CA ALA A 64 7.39 -15.24 9.89
C ALA A 64 6.28 -14.42 9.20
N ALA A 65 5.43 -15.07 8.41
CA ALA A 65 4.36 -14.43 7.65
C ALA A 65 3.12 -14.14 8.49
N ARG A 66 2.70 -15.04 9.39
CA ARG A 66 1.54 -14.88 10.27
C ARG A 66 1.47 -13.53 11.02
N PRO A 67 2.54 -13.06 11.70
CA PRO A 67 2.50 -11.76 12.38
C PRO A 67 2.45 -10.55 11.43
N LEU A 68 2.68 -10.72 10.13
CA LEU A 68 2.46 -9.66 9.13
C LEU A 68 0.99 -9.41 8.90
N VAL A 69 0.17 -10.46 8.80
CA VAL A 69 -1.28 -10.38 8.65
C VAL A 69 -1.87 -9.50 9.76
N THR A 70 -1.55 -9.80 11.02
CA THR A 70 -2.02 -9.02 12.17
C THR A 70 -1.56 -7.56 12.13
N ARG A 71 -0.34 -7.28 11.65
CA ARG A 71 0.17 -5.91 11.50
C ARG A 71 -0.59 -5.13 10.43
N ILE A 72 -0.95 -5.78 9.33
CA ILE A 72 -1.74 -5.18 8.24
C ILE A 72 -3.18 -4.93 8.72
N GLN A 73 -3.79 -5.88 9.42
CA GLN A 73 -5.11 -5.73 10.04
C GLN A 73 -5.16 -4.55 11.03
N ALA A 74 -4.13 -4.41 11.87
CA ALA A 74 -4.01 -3.25 12.75
C ALA A 74 -3.90 -1.92 11.95
N LYS A 75 -3.27 -1.95 10.77
CA LYS A 75 -3.20 -0.80 9.87
C LYS A 75 -4.55 -0.51 9.21
N LEU A 76 -5.34 -1.53 8.85
CA LEU A 76 -6.72 -1.37 8.36
C LEU A 76 -7.62 -0.69 9.40
N SER A 77 -7.68 -1.20 10.64
CA SER A 77 -8.43 -0.53 11.71
C SER A 77 -7.97 0.91 11.95
N TRP A 78 -6.66 1.17 11.83
CA TRP A 78 -6.15 2.54 11.91
C TRP A 78 -6.69 3.41 10.77
N LEU A 79 -6.70 2.91 9.53
CA LEU A 79 -7.25 3.62 8.36
C LEU A 79 -8.76 3.85 8.47
N TYR A 80 -9.54 2.85 8.91
CA TYR A 80 -10.99 2.98 9.12
C TYR A 80 -11.32 4.08 10.12
N ARG A 81 -10.57 4.16 11.22
CA ARG A 81 -10.69 5.26 12.19
C ARG A 81 -10.29 6.60 11.59
N LYS A 82 -9.31 6.63 10.69
CA LYS A 82 -8.89 7.85 10.00
C LYS A 82 -9.89 8.34 8.96
N LEU A 83 -10.75 7.47 8.45
CA LEU A 83 -11.85 7.86 7.57
C LEU A 83 -12.80 8.87 8.24
N ARG A 84 -13.07 8.69 9.53
CA ARG A 84 -13.87 9.61 10.36
C ARG A 84 -13.10 10.86 10.80
N SER A 85 -11.80 10.90 10.55
CA SER A 85 -10.91 11.97 10.98
C SER A 85 -10.73 12.96 9.83
N GLU A 86 -11.14 14.22 10.02
CA GLU A 86 -11.00 15.29 9.01
C GLU A 86 -9.55 15.76 8.75
N GLU A 87 -8.57 14.93 9.08
CA GLU A 87 -7.14 15.27 9.03
C GLU A 87 -6.51 15.00 7.67
N TYR A 88 -7.05 14.07 6.88
CA TYR A 88 -6.45 13.55 5.65
C TYR A 88 -7.43 13.60 4.47
N GLY A 89 -6.89 13.52 3.25
CA GLY A 89 -7.69 13.44 2.02
C GLY A 89 -8.51 12.16 1.96
N ASP A 90 -9.80 12.28 1.68
CA ASP A 90 -10.73 11.13 1.70
C ASP A 90 -10.32 10.12 0.60
N SER A 91 -9.97 10.63 -0.58
CA SER A 91 -9.34 9.85 -1.66
C SER A 91 -7.98 9.23 -1.29
N GLU A 92 -7.14 9.84 -0.42
CA GLU A 92 -5.91 9.16 0.08
C GLU A 92 -6.25 7.98 0.97
N ILE A 93 -7.19 8.20 1.90
CA ILE A 93 -7.57 7.20 2.88
C ILE A 93 -8.22 6.03 2.15
N ALA A 94 -9.11 6.30 1.21
CA ALA A 94 -9.74 5.33 0.33
C ALA A 94 -8.69 4.46 -0.39
N ALA A 95 -7.75 5.09 -1.11
CA ALA A 95 -6.70 4.37 -1.82
C ALA A 95 -5.84 3.53 -0.87
N ALA A 96 -5.53 4.05 0.33
CA ALA A 96 -4.73 3.34 1.32
C ALA A 96 -5.49 2.15 1.95
N ILE A 97 -6.82 2.25 2.12
CA ILE A 97 -7.69 1.16 2.59
C ILE A 97 -7.69 0.03 1.57
N ILE A 98 -7.96 0.35 0.29
CA ILE A 98 -7.98 -0.65 -0.79
C ILE A 98 -6.62 -1.35 -0.88
N HIS A 99 -5.53 -0.59 -0.84
CA HIS A 99 -4.18 -1.17 -0.84
C HIS A 99 -3.90 -2.04 0.39
N ALA A 100 -4.30 -1.61 1.59
CA ALA A 100 -4.10 -2.40 2.81
C ALA A 100 -4.93 -3.69 2.80
N ALA A 101 -6.15 -3.66 2.24
CA ALA A 101 -7.00 -4.82 2.07
C ALA A 101 -6.37 -5.82 1.07
N ALA A 102 -5.84 -5.32 -0.05
CA ALA A 102 -5.07 -6.15 -0.98
C ALA A 102 -3.83 -6.77 -0.31
N MET A 103 -3.11 -6.01 0.52
CA MET A 103 -1.96 -6.52 1.26
C MET A 103 -2.35 -7.57 2.30
N GLU A 104 -3.51 -7.43 2.95
CA GLU A 104 -4.02 -8.46 3.87
C GLU A 104 -4.27 -9.78 3.12
N LYS A 105 -4.96 -9.70 1.97
CA LYS A 105 -5.20 -10.83 1.08
C LYS A 105 -3.89 -11.55 0.70
N ILE A 106 -2.91 -10.79 0.22
CA ILE A 106 -1.60 -11.31 -0.18
C ILE A 106 -0.87 -11.94 1.02
N ALA A 107 -0.91 -11.30 2.18
CA ALA A 107 -0.25 -11.81 3.38
C ALA A 107 -0.88 -13.12 3.90
N LYS A 108 -2.22 -13.23 3.92
CA LYS A 108 -2.93 -14.47 4.26
C LYS A 108 -2.55 -15.59 3.29
N ARG A 109 -2.49 -15.28 2.00
CA ARG A 109 -2.07 -16.26 0.98
C ARG A 109 -0.63 -16.69 1.15
N LYS A 110 0.28 -15.75 1.40
CA LYS A 110 1.69 -16.05 1.67
C LYS A 110 1.84 -17.04 2.83
N VAL A 111 1.02 -16.92 3.88
CA VAL A 111 0.98 -17.90 4.97
C VAL A 111 0.57 -19.28 4.46
N ARG A 112 -0.55 -19.37 3.72
CA ARG A 112 -1.02 -20.65 3.15
C ARG A 112 0.00 -21.30 2.22
N HIS A 113 0.55 -20.57 1.27
CA HIS A 113 1.57 -21.08 0.35
C HIS A 113 2.78 -21.64 1.10
N LEU A 114 3.25 -20.93 2.13
CA LEU A 114 4.38 -21.39 2.95
C LEU A 114 4.02 -22.65 3.75
N GLU A 115 2.80 -22.73 4.29
CA GLU A 115 2.33 -23.93 5.01
C GLU A 115 2.17 -25.14 4.08
N GLU A 116 1.72 -24.92 2.84
CA GLU A 116 1.64 -25.96 1.83
C GLU A 116 3.02 -26.45 1.39
N GLU A 117 3.96 -25.53 1.17
CA GLU A 117 5.36 -25.86 0.88
C GLU A 117 5.99 -26.67 2.04
N GLU A 118 5.81 -26.22 3.28
CA GLU A 118 6.31 -26.90 4.48
C GLU A 118 5.67 -28.28 4.67
N ALA A 119 4.38 -28.43 4.38
CA ALA A 119 3.66 -29.70 4.47
C ALA A 119 4.12 -30.71 3.39
N ALA A 120 4.31 -30.23 2.16
CA ALA A 120 4.82 -31.03 1.05
C ALA A 120 6.25 -31.54 1.30
N GLU A 121 7.11 -30.70 1.90
CA GLU A 121 8.47 -31.11 2.29
C GLU A 121 8.49 -32.11 3.44
N ASN A 122 7.62 -31.93 4.43
CA ASN A 122 7.57 -32.77 5.63
C ASN A 122 6.73 -34.04 5.46
N GLY A 123 6.14 -34.28 4.28
CA GLY A 123 5.27 -35.42 4.00
C GLY A 123 4.04 -35.48 4.92
N THR A 124 3.61 -34.35 5.48
CA THR A 124 2.49 -34.27 6.42
C THR A 124 1.26 -33.83 5.65
N GLY A 125 0.17 -34.61 5.73
CA GLY A 125 -1.07 -34.28 5.04
C GLY A 125 -1.63 -32.91 5.45
N LEU A 126 -2.08 -32.15 4.47
CA LEU A 126 -2.63 -30.81 4.63
C LEU A 126 -3.94 -30.81 5.42
N GLY A 127 -3.92 -30.21 6.61
CA GLY A 127 -5.10 -29.92 7.41
C GLY A 127 -5.65 -28.53 7.06
N ILE A 128 -6.16 -28.34 5.84
CA ILE A 128 -6.76 -27.07 5.43
C ILE A 128 -8.25 -27.08 5.73
N VAL A 129 -8.69 -26.10 6.52
CA VAL A 129 -10.10 -25.78 6.71
C VAL A 129 -10.37 -24.49 5.94
N PRO A 130 -10.96 -24.56 4.73
CA PRO A 130 -11.38 -23.37 4.02
C PRO A 130 -12.65 -22.80 4.66
N GLY A 131 -12.72 -21.47 4.85
CA GLY A 131 -13.98 -20.80 5.19
C GLY A 131 -13.88 -19.47 5.93
N GLU A 132 -12.97 -19.32 6.91
CA GLU A 132 -12.95 -18.12 7.79
C GLU A 132 -11.94 -17.05 7.36
N GLU A 133 -11.02 -17.36 6.44
CA GLU A 133 -9.91 -16.47 6.08
C GLU A 133 -10.17 -15.56 4.86
N GLU A 134 -11.31 -15.73 4.18
CA GLU A 134 -11.58 -15.11 2.88
C GLU A 134 -12.18 -13.69 2.96
N GLU A 135 -12.68 -13.28 4.12
CA GLU A 135 -13.18 -11.92 4.33
C GLU A 135 -12.07 -10.94 4.69
N ILE A 136 -12.19 -9.69 4.21
CA ILE A 136 -11.28 -8.61 4.62
C ILE A 136 -11.57 -8.20 6.06
N PHE A 137 -10.52 -8.05 6.85
CA PHE A 137 -10.66 -7.77 8.27
C PHE A 137 -11.31 -6.41 8.53
N GLY A 138 -12.37 -6.43 9.35
CA GLY A 138 -13.04 -5.20 9.79
C GLY A 138 -13.85 -4.52 8.69
N LYS A 139 -14.30 -5.25 7.66
CA LYS A 139 -15.22 -4.73 6.64
C LYS A 139 -16.47 -4.07 7.25
N ASP A 140 -17.06 -4.66 8.30
CA ASP A 140 -18.17 -4.05 9.05
C ASP A 140 -17.77 -2.72 9.73
N GLU A 141 -16.54 -2.63 10.27
CA GLU A 141 -16.02 -1.38 10.86
C GLU A 141 -15.83 -0.31 9.77
N LEU A 142 -15.42 -0.72 8.57
CA LEU A 142 -15.31 0.16 7.42
C LEU A 142 -16.68 0.67 6.96
N GLU A 143 -17.65 -0.22 6.76
CA GLU A 143 -19.02 0.14 6.35
C GLU A 143 -19.63 1.15 7.33
N LYS A 144 -19.53 0.87 8.63
CA LYS A 144 -19.95 1.81 9.66
C LYS A 144 -19.19 3.15 9.61
N SER A 145 -17.89 3.13 9.33
CA SER A 145 -17.09 4.36 9.23
C SER A 145 -17.45 5.18 7.98
N LEU A 146 -17.91 4.53 6.92
CA LEU A 146 -18.43 5.16 5.70
C LEU A 146 -19.81 5.79 5.94
N GLU A 147 -20.73 5.06 6.59
CA GLU A 147 -22.06 5.56 6.96
C GLU A 147 -22.01 6.77 7.89
N GLU A 148 -21.08 6.78 8.85
CA GLU A 148 -20.87 7.89 9.78
C GLU A 148 -20.22 9.13 9.11
N SER A 149 -19.72 8.99 7.88
CA SER A 149 -19.00 10.05 7.17
C SER A 149 -19.89 10.79 6.17
N GLU A 150 -20.46 11.92 6.58
CA GLU A 150 -21.36 12.76 5.76
C GLU A 150 -20.69 13.49 4.56
N LYS A 151 -19.37 13.35 4.36
CA LYS A 151 -18.59 14.11 3.35
C LYS A 151 -17.94 13.28 2.26
N ILE A 152 -17.88 11.96 2.42
CA ILE A 152 -17.43 11.08 1.34
C ILE A 152 -18.57 11.03 0.33
N SER A 153 -18.26 11.26 -0.94
CA SER A 153 -19.30 11.15 -1.98
C SER A 153 -19.86 9.73 -1.95
N GLU A 154 -21.18 9.58 -2.11
CA GLU A 154 -21.80 8.26 -2.26
C GLU A 154 -21.11 7.43 -3.35
N GLU A 155 -20.59 8.10 -4.40
CA GLU A 155 -19.82 7.48 -5.47
C GLU A 155 -18.47 6.93 -4.98
N GLU A 156 -17.71 7.69 -4.18
CA GLU A 156 -16.41 7.27 -3.64
C GLU A 156 -16.57 6.14 -2.61
N MET A 157 -17.62 6.21 -1.78
CA MET A 157 -17.99 5.15 -0.84
C MET A 157 -18.31 3.85 -1.58
N LYS A 158 -19.15 3.93 -2.62
CA LYS A 158 -19.54 2.79 -3.42
C LYS A 158 -18.35 2.18 -4.15
N GLU A 159 -17.51 3.00 -4.78
CA GLU A 159 -16.31 2.53 -5.48
C GLU A 159 -15.35 1.79 -4.53
N MET A 160 -15.19 2.27 -3.29
CA MET A 160 -14.37 1.59 -2.29
C MET A 160 -14.92 0.22 -1.91
N MET A 161 -16.22 0.13 -1.63
CA MET A 161 -16.86 -1.14 -1.26
C MET A 161 -16.83 -2.14 -2.42
N GLU A 162 -17.09 -1.68 -3.65
CA GLU A 162 -17.03 -2.52 -4.86
C GLU A 162 -15.63 -3.10 -5.07
N LYS A 163 -14.57 -2.31 -4.88
CA LYS A 163 -13.19 -2.79 -4.95
C LYS A 163 -12.86 -3.80 -3.85
N ILE A 164 -13.37 -3.61 -2.63
CA ILE A 164 -13.16 -4.57 -1.55
C ILE A 164 -13.86 -5.90 -1.84
N GLU A 165 -15.10 -5.84 -2.34
CA GLU A 165 -15.84 -7.04 -2.78
C GLU A 165 -15.18 -7.74 -3.97
N GLU A 166 -14.58 -6.98 -4.90
CA GLU A 166 -13.78 -7.54 -6.00
C GLU A 166 -12.54 -8.28 -5.46
N LEU A 167 -11.83 -7.69 -4.50
CA LEU A 167 -10.68 -8.34 -3.85
C LEU A 167 -11.07 -9.64 -3.14
N GLU A 168 -12.21 -9.66 -2.43
CA GLU A 168 -12.77 -10.85 -1.77
C GLU A 168 -13.13 -11.93 -2.80
N ARG A 169 -13.78 -11.55 -3.90
CA ARG A 169 -14.13 -12.48 -4.98
C ARG A 169 -12.89 -13.08 -5.63
N GLU A 170 -11.91 -12.25 -6.00
CA GLU A 170 -10.65 -12.75 -6.54
C GLU A 170 -9.95 -13.67 -5.52
N LEU A 171 -10.00 -13.36 -4.21
CA LEU A 171 -9.43 -14.24 -3.17
C LEU A 171 -10.10 -15.61 -3.17
N ALA A 172 -11.43 -15.66 -3.17
CA ALA A 172 -12.20 -16.90 -3.18
C ALA A 172 -12.00 -17.72 -4.48
N GLU A 173 -11.91 -17.07 -5.63
CA GLU A 173 -11.64 -17.77 -6.90
C GLU A 173 -10.25 -18.42 -6.90
N GLU A 174 -9.25 -17.69 -6.40
CA GLU A 174 -7.89 -18.18 -6.31
C GLU A 174 -7.73 -19.27 -5.23
N THR A 175 -8.41 -19.15 -4.07
CA THR A 175 -8.44 -20.23 -3.05
C THR A 175 -9.05 -21.51 -3.60
N MET A 176 -10.14 -21.41 -4.35
CA MET A 176 -10.78 -22.56 -4.99
C MET A 176 -9.88 -23.22 -6.03
N SER A 177 -9.13 -22.43 -6.81
CA SER A 177 -8.15 -22.95 -7.77
C SER A 177 -7.02 -23.69 -7.07
N GLU A 178 -6.45 -23.12 -6.00
CA GLU A 178 -5.38 -23.75 -5.22
C GLU A 178 -5.85 -25.04 -4.54
N LEU A 179 -7.08 -25.06 -3.99
CA LEU A 179 -7.69 -26.28 -3.45
C LEU A 179 -7.86 -27.37 -4.52
N GLN A 180 -8.20 -26.98 -5.76
CA GLN A 180 -8.32 -27.93 -6.86
C GLN A 180 -6.97 -28.53 -7.26
N ASP A 181 -5.91 -27.72 -7.30
CA ASP A 181 -4.55 -28.17 -7.55
C ASP A 181 -4.08 -29.13 -6.44
N MET A 182 -4.35 -28.79 -5.19
CA MET A 182 -4.05 -29.63 -4.02
C MET A 182 -4.79 -30.98 -4.03
N ILE A 183 -6.09 -31.00 -4.34
CA ILE A 183 -6.87 -32.24 -4.45
C ILE A 183 -6.32 -33.13 -5.58
N SER A 184 -5.84 -32.53 -6.67
CA SER A 184 -5.22 -33.25 -7.77
C SER A 184 -3.88 -33.86 -7.36
N CYS A 185 -3.08 -33.13 -6.58
CA CYS A 185 -1.78 -33.57 -6.05
C CYS A 185 -1.90 -34.55 -4.86
N ALA A 186 -3.01 -34.57 -4.12
CA ALA A 186 -3.25 -35.48 -3.00
C ALA A 186 -3.35 -36.97 -3.39
N SER A 187 -3.24 -37.30 -4.68
CA SER A 187 -3.34 -38.66 -5.22
C SER A 187 -2.01 -39.43 -5.27
N GLY A 188 -0.90 -38.86 -4.79
CA GLY A 188 0.40 -39.55 -4.65
C GLY A 188 1.45 -38.75 -3.87
N ASP A 189 2.59 -39.38 -3.57
CA ASP A 189 3.76 -38.69 -3.04
C ASP A 189 4.31 -37.72 -4.11
N MET A 190 4.36 -36.41 -3.79
CA MET A 190 4.94 -35.39 -4.68
C MET A 190 6.44 -35.63 -4.85
N SER A 191 6.92 -35.57 -6.09
CA SER A 191 8.35 -35.62 -6.40
C SER A 191 9.06 -34.31 -6.01
N GLU A 192 10.38 -34.37 -5.83
CA GLU A 192 11.20 -33.19 -5.52
C GLU A 192 11.09 -32.10 -6.60
N GLU A 193 10.98 -32.50 -7.88
CA GLU A 193 10.77 -31.59 -9.02
C GLU A 193 9.40 -30.88 -8.95
N GLU A 194 8.35 -31.59 -8.53
CA GLU A 194 7.01 -31.01 -8.37
C GLU A 194 6.94 -30.03 -7.20
N ILE A 195 7.65 -30.30 -6.09
CA ILE A 195 7.76 -29.38 -4.95
C ILE A 195 8.48 -28.09 -5.36
N GLU A 196 9.56 -28.20 -6.14
CA GLU A 196 10.26 -27.02 -6.66
C GLU A 196 9.40 -26.22 -7.63
N GLU A 197 8.63 -26.89 -8.49
CA GLU A 197 7.70 -26.22 -9.39
C GLU A 197 6.58 -25.49 -8.61
N LEU A 198 6.04 -26.12 -7.57
CA LEU A 198 5.02 -25.54 -6.70
C LEU A 198 5.53 -24.26 -6.04
N LYS A 199 6.70 -24.31 -5.40
CA LYS A 199 7.37 -23.14 -4.80
C LYS A 199 7.55 -22.01 -5.82
N ARG A 200 8.04 -22.35 -7.02
CA ARG A 200 8.24 -21.37 -8.09
C ARG A 200 6.91 -20.73 -8.51
N LYS A 201 5.82 -21.49 -8.62
CA LYS A 201 4.49 -20.98 -8.93
C LYS A 201 4.01 -20.02 -7.82
N HIS A 202 4.09 -20.42 -6.56
CA HIS A 202 3.73 -19.58 -5.41
C HIS A 202 4.49 -18.26 -5.39
N ARG A 203 5.81 -18.29 -5.58
CA ARG A 203 6.65 -17.07 -5.61
C ARG A 203 6.28 -16.14 -6.76
N ASN A 204 6.08 -16.68 -7.96
CA ASN A 204 5.69 -15.87 -9.11
C ASN A 204 4.32 -15.21 -8.90
N GLU A 205 3.37 -15.92 -8.31
CA GLU A 205 2.04 -15.40 -8.05
C GLU A 205 2.06 -14.31 -6.96
N GLU A 206 2.78 -14.54 -5.87
CA GLU A 206 2.98 -13.55 -4.79
C GLU A 206 3.61 -12.26 -5.32
N ASP A 207 4.68 -12.36 -6.13
CA ASP A 207 5.37 -11.20 -6.71
C ASP A 207 4.45 -10.43 -7.66
N ARG A 208 3.67 -11.14 -8.47
CA ARG A 208 2.69 -10.55 -9.38
C ARG A 208 1.62 -9.77 -8.61
N GLN A 209 1.07 -10.34 -7.54
CA GLN A 209 0.02 -9.70 -6.75
C GLN A 209 0.54 -8.49 -5.98
N LEU A 210 1.71 -8.59 -5.34
CA LEU A 210 2.37 -7.47 -4.69
C LEU A 210 2.58 -6.31 -5.66
N THR A 211 3.13 -6.61 -6.83
CA THR A 211 3.40 -5.60 -7.86
C THR A 211 2.10 -4.96 -8.36
N ARG A 212 1.06 -5.77 -8.63
CA ARG A 212 -0.25 -5.27 -9.06
C ARG A 212 -0.84 -4.31 -8.04
N ALA A 213 -0.90 -4.71 -6.76
CA ALA A 213 -1.44 -3.89 -5.68
C ALA A 213 -0.65 -2.58 -5.50
N ASP A 214 0.68 -2.65 -5.48
CA ASP A 214 1.55 -1.48 -5.37
C ASP A 214 1.34 -0.50 -6.55
N LEU A 215 1.21 -1.02 -7.78
CA LEU A 215 0.96 -0.21 -8.98
C LEU A 215 -0.42 0.44 -8.98
N GLU A 216 -1.46 -0.29 -8.58
CA GLU A 216 -2.82 0.25 -8.47
C GLU A 216 -2.89 1.38 -7.43
N TYR A 217 -2.21 1.23 -6.30
CA TYR A 217 -2.12 2.29 -5.29
C TYR A 217 -1.35 3.51 -5.80
N LEU A 218 -0.19 3.29 -6.44
CA LEU A 218 0.58 4.38 -7.04
C LEU A 218 -0.22 5.13 -8.10
N LYS A 219 -0.96 4.41 -8.94
CA LYS A 219 -1.86 4.99 -9.93
C LYS A 219 -2.90 5.89 -9.25
N ALA A 220 -3.58 5.41 -8.19
CA ALA A 220 -4.53 6.21 -7.44
C ALA A 220 -3.89 7.48 -6.82
N LEU A 221 -2.67 7.38 -6.31
CA LEU A 221 -1.92 8.55 -5.80
C LEU A 221 -1.61 9.57 -6.91
N PHE A 222 -1.23 9.11 -8.10
CA PHE A 222 -0.94 10.00 -9.24
C PHE A 222 -2.21 10.64 -9.81
N ASP A 223 -3.29 9.87 -9.98
CA ASP A 223 -4.57 10.37 -10.49
C ASP A 223 -5.09 11.50 -9.58
N ARG A 224 -4.97 11.32 -8.26
CA ARG A 224 -5.29 12.37 -7.29
C ARG A 224 -4.42 13.61 -7.45
N LEU A 225 -3.09 13.45 -7.57
CA LEU A 225 -2.17 14.58 -7.76
C LEU A 225 -2.49 15.37 -9.03
N GLU A 226 -2.91 14.68 -10.09
CA GLU A 226 -3.33 15.31 -11.33
C GLU A 226 -4.64 16.10 -11.14
N GLN A 227 -5.61 15.56 -10.41
CA GLN A 227 -6.86 16.25 -10.09
C GLN A 227 -6.62 17.51 -9.24
N GLU A 228 -5.78 17.43 -8.20
CA GLU A 228 -5.38 18.58 -7.38
C GLU A 228 -4.71 19.66 -8.25
N LYS A 229 -3.86 19.27 -9.20
CA LYS A 229 -3.21 20.19 -10.14
C LYS A 229 -4.22 20.84 -11.10
N LYS A 230 -5.19 20.09 -11.62
CA LYS A 230 -6.23 20.61 -12.52
C LYS A 230 -7.14 21.62 -11.81
N GLN A 231 -7.51 21.35 -10.56
CA GLN A 231 -8.29 22.27 -9.72
C GLN A 231 -7.49 23.53 -9.37
N ALA A 232 -6.19 23.40 -9.10
CA ALA A 232 -5.31 24.55 -8.89
C ALA A 232 -5.11 25.40 -10.18
N ALA A 233 -5.07 24.76 -11.35
CA ALA A 233 -4.93 25.42 -12.64
C ALA A 233 -6.21 26.14 -13.11
N SER A 234 -7.41 25.66 -12.73
CA SER A 234 -8.66 26.36 -13.06
C SER A 234 -8.95 27.57 -12.18
N GLY A 235 -8.17 27.80 -11.12
CA GLY A 235 -8.27 28.96 -10.22
C GLY A 235 -7.37 30.15 -10.58
N ILE A 236 -6.58 30.07 -11.66
CA ILE A 236 -5.63 31.13 -12.06
C ILE A 236 -6.15 31.85 -13.30
N SER A 237 -6.95 32.91 -13.09
CA SER A 237 -7.09 34.00 -14.04
C SER A 237 -6.42 35.25 -13.47
N SER A 238 -5.38 35.72 -14.18
CA SER A 238 -4.72 37.04 -14.06
C SER A 238 -4.06 37.40 -12.71
N PHE A 239 -2.73 37.58 -12.71
CA PHE A 239 -2.04 38.87 -12.42
C PHE A 239 -0.52 38.69 -12.31
N HIS A 240 0.20 39.77 -12.59
CA HIS A 240 1.64 39.88 -12.80
C HIS A 240 2.35 40.41 -11.54
N GLY A 241 3.49 39.84 -11.14
CA GLY A 241 4.56 40.55 -10.41
C GLY A 241 4.92 40.11 -8.98
N SER A 242 6.19 39.67 -8.82
CA SER A 242 7.08 39.65 -7.62
C SER A 242 6.66 38.80 -6.39
N ASP A 243 7.52 38.17 -5.58
CA ASP A 243 8.97 38.10 -5.35
C ASP A 243 9.25 36.68 -4.77
N SER A 244 10.38 36.02 -5.09
CA SER A 244 10.55 34.58 -4.83
C SER A 244 11.76 34.22 -3.94
N SER A 245 11.51 33.53 -2.82
CA SER A 245 12.56 32.86 -2.02
C SER A 245 12.68 31.38 -2.41
N SER A 246 13.89 30.96 -2.80
CA SER A 246 14.19 29.59 -3.24
C SER A 246 14.86 28.77 -2.13
N PHE A 247 14.48 27.49 -1.96
CA PHE A 247 15.21 26.54 -1.13
C PHE A 247 15.48 25.26 -1.92
N SER A 248 16.70 24.72 -1.84
CA SER A 248 17.14 23.53 -2.59
C SER A 248 17.51 22.40 -1.63
N TYR A 249 17.03 21.19 -1.88
CA TYR A 249 17.56 19.95 -1.29
C TYR A 249 18.31 19.16 -2.36
N VAL A 250 19.38 18.48 -1.94
CA VAL A 250 20.13 17.52 -2.75
C VAL A 250 19.71 16.14 -2.25
N VAL A 251 19.24 15.28 -3.14
CA VAL A 251 19.06 13.85 -2.85
C VAL A 251 20.29 13.17 -3.43
N ASP A 252 21.21 12.73 -2.57
CA ASP A 252 22.32 11.89 -2.99
C ASP A 252 21.77 10.50 -3.33
N CYS A 253 21.92 10.08 -4.58
CA CYS A 253 21.80 8.67 -4.93
C CYS A 253 23.04 7.99 -4.35
N LEU A 254 22.85 7.26 -3.24
CA LEU A 254 23.89 6.37 -2.71
C LEU A 254 24.30 5.40 -3.81
N PRO A 255 25.62 5.26 -4.09
CA PRO A 255 26.09 4.25 -5.02
C PRO A 255 25.82 2.85 -4.46
N GLU A 256 25.54 1.95 -5.39
CA GLU A 256 25.41 0.51 -5.23
C GLU A 256 26.59 -0.01 -4.39
N VAL A 257 26.32 -0.43 -3.15
CA VAL A 257 27.35 -1.03 -2.29
C VAL A 257 27.46 -2.49 -2.68
N GLU A 258 28.62 -2.85 -3.23
CA GLU A 258 29.04 -4.22 -3.50
C GLU A 258 28.84 -5.11 -2.27
N MET A 259 28.32 -6.31 -2.53
CA MET A 259 28.18 -7.38 -1.56
C MET A 259 29.56 -7.75 -1.00
N VAL A 260 29.70 -7.70 0.32
CA VAL A 260 30.81 -8.37 1.02
C VAL A 260 30.21 -9.50 1.82
N ASP A 261 30.59 -10.72 1.46
CA ASP A 261 30.29 -11.95 2.18
C ASP A 261 30.67 -11.79 3.66
N MET A 262 29.69 -11.91 4.55
CA MET A 262 29.95 -12.03 6.00
C MET A 262 30.03 -13.51 6.36
N ASP A 263 31.26 -13.93 6.57
CA ASP A 263 31.71 -15.22 7.07
C ASP A 263 31.19 -15.53 8.48
N VAL A 264 31.14 -16.81 8.76
CA VAL A 264 30.52 -17.48 9.91
C VAL A 264 31.27 -17.20 11.23
N GLY A 265 30.49 -16.87 12.27
CA GLY A 265 30.74 -17.36 13.63
C GLY A 265 31.43 -16.41 14.61
N GLU A 266 30.70 -16.03 15.66
CA GLU A 266 31.25 -16.08 17.02
C GLU A 266 30.10 -16.10 18.05
N CYS A 267 30.07 -17.17 18.85
CA CYS A 267 29.17 -17.33 19.99
C CYS A 267 29.70 -16.49 21.16
N ILE A 268 28.87 -15.64 21.76
CA ILE A 268 29.20 -14.98 23.02
C ILE A 268 28.45 -15.68 24.16
N ASP A 269 29.23 -16.34 25.00
CA ASP A 269 28.91 -16.97 26.28
C ASP A 269 28.45 -15.91 27.29
N MET A 270 27.25 -16.09 27.85
CA MET A 270 26.79 -15.32 29.01
C MET A 270 27.02 -16.15 30.27
N SER A 271 28.16 -15.90 30.92
CA SER A 271 28.44 -16.37 32.27
C SER A 271 28.56 -15.20 33.25
N VAL A 272 27.68 -15.27 34.27
CA VAL A 272 27.60 -14.56 35.57
C VAL A 272 26.93 -13.19 35.60
#